data_AF-K9U4X1-F1
#
_entry.id   AF-K9U4X1-F1
#
_cell.length_a   1.000
_cell.length_b   1.000
_cell.length_c   1.000
_cell.angle_alpha   90.00
_cell.angle_beta   90.00
_cell.angle_gamma   90.00
#
_symmetry.space_group_name_H-M   'P 1'
#
loop_
_entity.id
_entity.type
_entity.pdbx_description
1 polymer ?
#
loop_
_entity_poly.entity_id
_entity_poly.type
_entity_poly.pdbx_seq_one_letter_code
_entity_poly.pdbx_strand_id
1 'polypeptide(L)'
;MDWQALWHWLYIAGMAIGAIHFIMLGRNPRGVPRYEYLVAAFIPIWSGLAYLSMVLPGAELEQGKIEVAGQVAHFARYIDWIVTTPLLLLALSWTAMHRLHKKDWTLIASLMATQVIVVVCGLVADLSVIPWVRYLWYINGVVAFFVVLAGIWGPLRAKASSQDSALSSFYTKIATYFTVLWVCYPIVWILGPSGFRVFGQTVDTFLFCLIPLFSKVGFSFLDLHGLRNLSSPDTQTRLDESVGGVMRMMGFATVVAQPRRSQAQRKTRYLSGGMR
;
A
#
# COMPACT_ATOMS: atom_id res chain seq x y z
N MET A 1 -27.22 17.97 -1.41
CA MET A 1 -25.99 17.67 -2.17
C MET A 1 -25.64 16.23 -1.89
N ASP A 2 -25.47 15.40 -2.92
CA ASP A 2 -25.07 14.00 -2.73
C ASP A 2 -23.56 13.93 -2.47
N TRP A 3 -23.20 13.96 -1.19
CA TRP A 3 -21.82 13.87 -0.75
C TRP A 3 -21.17 12.54 -1.12
N GLN A 4 -21.93 11.45 -1.16
CA GLN A 4 -21.37 10.15 -1.53
C GLN A 4 -20.96 10.16 -3.00
N ALA A 5 -21.82 10.65 -3.90
CA ALA A 5 -21.47 10.79 -5.31
C ALA A 5 -20.23 11.69 -5.52
N LEU A 6 -20.14 12.81 -4.77
CA LEU A 6 -18.96 13.68 -4.83
C LEU A 6 -17.67 12.93 -4.47
N TRP A 7 -17.67 12.15 -3.38
CA TRP A 7 -16.48 11.40 -2.96
C TRP A 7 -16.06 10.36 -3.99
N HIS A 8 -16.99 9.64 -4.59
CA HIS A 8 -16.67 8.69 -5.66
C HIS A 8 -16.11 9.40 -6.89
N TRP A 9 -16.66 10.55 -7.32
CA TRP A 9 -16.12 11.30 -8.45
C TRP A 9 -14.70 11.82 -8.21
N LEU A 10 -14.44 12.34 -7.01
CA LEU A 10 -13.09 12.77 -6.61
C LEU A 10 -12.11 11.58 -6.60
N TYR A 11 -12.56 10.41 -6.15
CA TYR A 11 -11.76 9.19 -6.20
C TYR A 11 -11.45 8.76 -7.63
N ILE A 12 -12.46 8.72 -8.51
CA ILE A 12 -12.30 8.34 -9.93
C ILE A 12 -11.31 9.28 -10.62
N ALA A 13 -11.42 10.60 -10.38
CA ALA A 13 -10.49 11.58 -10.92
C ALA A 13 -9.06 11.33 -10.39
N GLY A 14 -8.89 11.08 -9.09
CA GLY A 14 -7.60 10.74 -8.49
C GLY A 14 -6.97 9.49 -9.10
N MET A 15 -7.76 8.45 -9.35
CA MET A 15 -7.32 7.23 -10.03
C MET A 15 -6.89 7.49 -11.48
N ALA A 16 -7.68 8.26 -12.24
CA ALA A 16 -7.34 8.61 -13.61
C ALA A 16 -6.02 9.40 -13.68
N ILE A 17 -5.83 10.39 -12.80
CA ILE A 17 -4.58 11.16 -12.70
C ILE A 17 -3.40 10.24 -12.37
N GLY A 18 -3.55 9.35 -11.38
CA GLY A 18 -2.52 8.38 -11.03
C GLY A 18 -2.15 7.46 -12.20
N ALA A 19 -3.14 6.89 -12.89
CA ALA A 19 -2.93 6.03 -14.05
C ALA A 19 -2.15 6.73 -15.17
N ILE A 20 -2.57 7.94 -15.54
CA ILE A 20 -1.90 8.76 -16.57
C ILE A 20 -0.45 9.03 -16.14
N HIS A 21 -0.23 9.41 -14.89
CA HIS A 21 1.12 9.65 -14.35
C HIS A 21 2.01 8.41 -14.50
N PHE A 22 1.57 7.22 -14.07
CA PHE A 22 2.39 6.01 -14.15
C PHE A 22 2.64 5.54 -15.59
N ILE A 23 1.68 5.71 -16.50
CA ILE A 23 1.86 5.44 -17.93
C ILE A 23 2.93 6.37 -18.51
N MET A 24 2.88 7.65 -18.20
CA MET A 24 3.88 8.63 -18.66
C MET A 24 5.25 8.34 -18.05
N LEU A 25 5.30 8.01 -16.76
CA LEU A 25 6.53 7.69 -16.04
C LEU A 25 7.23 6.45 -16.62
N GLY A 26 6.45 5.42 -16.99
CA GLY A 26 6.93 4.18 -17.58
C GLY A 26 7.56 4.33 -18.97
N ARG A 27 7.39 5.47 -19.64
CA ARG A 27 8.10 5.79 -20.90
C ARG A 27 9.61 5.95 -20.69
N ASN A 28 10.03 6.36 -19.50
CA ASN A 28 11.44 6.45 -19.11
C ASN A 28 11.69 5.77 -17.74
N PRO A 29 11.88 4.43 -17.74
CA PRO A 29 11.84 3.61 -16.52
C PRO A 29 13.01 3.79 -15.56
N ARG A 30 14.15 4.33 -16.04
CA ARG A 30 15.38 4.61 -15.25
C ARG A 30 15.78 3.47 -14.30
N GLY A 31 15.99 2.27 -14.85
CA GLY A 31 16.44 1.10 -14.09
C GLY A 31 15.34 0.34 -13.35
N VAL A 32 14.10 0.86 -13.29
CA VAL A 32 12.95 0.10 -12.79
C VAL A 32 12.30 -0.68 -13.95
N PRO A 33 11.99 -1.97 -13.79
CA PRO A 33 11.36 -2.76 -14.84
C PRO A 33 10.00 -2.21 -15.30
N ARG A 34 9.72 -2.28 -16.61
CA ARG A 34 8.47 -1.76 -17.21
C ARG A 34 7.19 -2.39 -16.64
N TYR A 35 7.25 -3.64 -16.19
CA TYR A 35 6.09 -4.33 -15.63
C TYR A 35 5.62 -3.71 -14.30
N GLU A 36 6.50 -3.03 -13.54
CA GLU A 36 6.11 -2.36 -12.29
C GLU A 36 5.23 -1.15 -12.58
N TYR A 37 5.58 -0.38 -13.61
CA TYR A 37 4.74 0.73 -14.10
C TYR A 37 3.41 0.23 -14.69
N LEU A 38 3.41 -0.92 -15.36
CA LEU A 38 2.18 -1.53 -15.88
C LEU A 38 1.22 -1.87 -14.74
N VAL A 39 1.71 -2.53 -13.69
CA VAL A 39 0.89 -2.86 -12.51
C VAL A 39 0.43 -1.59 -11.78
N ALA A 40 1.33 -0.62 -11.58
CA ALA A 40 1.02 0.67 -10.96
C ALA A 40 -0.04 1.47 -11.73
N ALA A 41 -0.10 1.35 -13.07
CA ALA A 41 -1.13 1.97 -13.90
C ALA A 41 -2.43 1.16 -13.95
N PHE A 42 -2.34 -0.18 -13.98
CA PHE A 42 -3.50 -1.06 -14.04
C PHE A 42 -4.37 -0.96 -12.77
N ILE A 43 -3.74 -0.94 -11.59
CA ILE A 43 -4.43 -0.83 -10.29
C ILE A 43 -5.43 0.35 -10.26
N PRO A 44 -5.03 1.61 -10.53
CA PRO A 44 -5.96 2.73 -10.53
C PRO A 44 -6.96 2.69 -11.68
N ILE A 45 -6.62 2.15 -12.86
CA ILE A 45 -7.60 1.97 -13.94
C ILE A 45 -8.74 1.05 -13.48
N TRP A 46 -8.40 -0.14 -12.98
CA TRP A 46 -9.38 -1.08 -12.45
C TRP A 46 -10.22 -0.46 -11.34
N SER A 47 -9.56 0.20 -10.39
CA SER A 47 -10.24 0.80 -9.24
C SER A 47 -11.15 1.96 -9.62
N GLY A 48 -10.73 2.80 -10.56
CA GLY A 48 -11.56 3.88 -11.10
C GLY A 48 -12.83 3.35 -11.78
N LEU A 49 -12.71 2.28 -12.56
CA LEU A 49 -13.86 1.64 -13.22
C LEU A 49 -14.81 0.98 -12.21
N ALA A 50 -14.27 0.31 -11.18
CA ALA A 50 -15.09 -0.27 -10.12
C ALA A 50 -15.87 0.81 -9.35
N TYR A 51 -15.25 1.95 -9.03
CA TYR A 51 -15.93 3.06 -8.35
C TYR A 51 -16.90 3.81 -9.27
N LEU A 52 -16.64 3.83 -10.58
CA LEU A 52 -17.60 4.33 -11.56
C LEU A 52 -18.93 3.54 -11.52
N SER A 53 -18.87 2.22 -11.31
CA SER A 53 -20.08 1.38 -11.15
C SER A 53 -20.89 1.68 -9.89
N MET A 54 -20.30 2.34 -8.89
CA MET A 54 -21.02 2.78 -7.68
C MET A 54 -21.74 4.12 -7.85
N VAL A 55 -21.48 4.81 -8.96
CA VAL A 55 -22.04 6.13 -9.29
C VAL A 55 -23.00 6.05 -10.48
N LEU A 56 -22.75 5.15 -11.44
CA LEU A 56 -23.56 5.03 -12.64
C LEU A 56 -24.53 3.83 -12.59
N PRO A 57 -25.78 4.00 -13.06
CA PRO A 57 -26.53 5.22 -13.39
C PRO A 57 -27.41 5.65 -12.20
N GLY A 58 -27.20 6.87 -11.72
CA GLY A 58 -27.80 7.45 -10.52
C GLY A 58 -29.33 7.65 -10.53
N ALA A 59 -30.12 6.61 -10.80
CA ALA A 59 -31.55 6.56 -10.56
C ALA A 59 -32.14 5.13 -10.51
N GLU A 60 -31.69 4.17 -11.33
CA GLU A 60 -32.41 2.89 -11.51
C GLU A 60 -31.54 1.61 -11.53
N LEU A 61 -30.22 1.70 -11.66
CA LEU A 61 -29.33 0.51 -11.69
C LEU A 61 -28.15 0.72 -10.75
N GLU A 62 -28.29 0.42 -9.46
CA GLU A 62 -27.13 0.43 -8.56
C GLU A 62 -26.17 -0.74 -8.88
N GLN A 63 -25.32 -0.59 -9.90
CA GLN A 63 -24.48 -1.68 -10.42
C GLN A 63 -23.41 -2.13 -9.41
N GLY A 64 -22.96 -1.23 -8.53
CA GLY A 64 -21.90 -1.48 -7.57
C GLY A 64 -22.34 -1.65 -6.11
N LYS A 65 -23.64 -1.62 -5.82
CA LYS A 65 -24.20 -1.70 -4.46
C LYS A 65 -25.29 -2.76 -4.41
N ILE A 66 -25.39 -3.44 -3.27
CA ILE A 66 -26.42 -4.46 -3.02
C ILE A 66 -27.02 -4.16 -1.66
N GLU A 67 -28.35 -4.05 -1.59
CA GLU A 67 -29.04 -3.95 -0.31
C GLU A 67 -29.29 -5.33 0.27
N VAL A 68 -28.78 -5.57 1.48
CA VAL A 68 -28.94 -6.82 2.22
C VAL A 68 -29.50 -6.50 3.60
N ALA A 69 -30.74 -6.93 3.87
CA ALA A 69 -31.43 -6.72 5.14
C ALA A 69 -31.44 -5.24 5.61
N GLY A 70 -31.72 -4.29 4.70
CA GLY A 70 -31.77 -2.86 5.01
C GLY A 70 -30.39 -2.18 5.14
N GLN A 71 -29.30 -2.89 4.81
CA GLN A 71 -27.95 -2.37 4.81
C GLN A 71 -27.38 -2.38 3.39
N VAL A 72 -26.83 -1.26 2.94
CA VAL A 72 -26.20 -1.16 1.62
C VAL A 72 -24.77 -1.69 1.71
N ALA A 73 -24.52 -2.84 1.10
CA ALA A 73 -23.20 -3.41 0.89
C ALA A 73 -22.60 -2.84 -0.41
N HIS A 74 -21.41 -2.25 -0.33
CA HIS A 74 -20.71 -1.72 -1.51
C HIS A 74 -19.95 -2.83 -2.23
N PHE A 75 -20.70 -3.73 -2.87
CA PHE A 75 -20.18 -4.93 -3.54
C PHE A 75 -18.99 -4.65 -4.46
N ALA A 76 -19.04 -3.59 -5.26
CA ALA A 76 -17.96 -3.24 -6.18
C ALA A 76 -16.63 -2.91 -5.48
N ARG A 77 -16.61 -2.59 -4.16
CA ARG A 77 -15.37 -2.39 -3.39
C ARG A 77 -14.63 -3.71 -3.27
N TYR A 78 -15.33 -4.80 -3.01
CA TYR A 78 -14.72 -6.13 -2.90
C TYR A 78 -14.25 -6.65 -4.25
N ILE A 79 -14.95 -6.33 -5.35
CA ILE A 79 -14.49 -6.60 -6.72
C ILE A 79 -13.25 -5.78 -7.09
N ASP A 80 -13.16 -4.54 -6.63
CA ASP A 80 -11.92 -3.76 -6.73
C ASP A 80 -10.80 -4.42 -5.93
N TRP A 81 -11.05 -4.74 -4.66
CA TRP A 81 -10.01 -5.18 -3.73
C TRP A 81 -9.50 -6.59 -4.04
N ILE A 82 -10.33 -7.51 -4.53
CA ILE A 82 -9.90 -8.88 -4.87
C ILE A 82 -8.86 -8.88 -6.01
N VAL A 83 -8.86 -7.85 -6.85
CA VAL A 83 -7.88 -7.65 -7.92
C VAL A 83 -6.73 -6.75 -7.48
N THR A 84 -7.04 -5.58 -6.90
CA THR A 84 -6.01 -4.57 -6.64
C THR A 84 -5.14 -4.87 -5.43
N THR A 85 -5.68 -5.51 -4.38
CA THR A 85 -4.89 -5.79 -3.17
C THR A 85 -3.82 -6.88 -3.38
N PRO A 86 -4.07 -7.98 -4.13
CA PRO A 86 -2.98 -8.88 -4.53
C PRO A 86 -1.92 -8.20 -5.40
N LEU A 87 -2.32 -7.34 -6.34
CA LEU A 87 -1.38 -6.61 -7.20
C LEU A 87 -0.52 -5.60 -6.43
N LEU A 88 -1.06 -4.99 -5.38
CA LEU A 88 -0.29 -4.15 -4.46
C LEU A 88 0.76 -4.96 -3.69
N LEU A 89 0.43 -6.17 -3.24
CA LEU A 89 1.40 -7.06 -2.59
C LEU A 89 2.45 -7.57 -3.59
N LEU A 90 2.07 -7.79 -4.85
CA LEU A 90 3.00 -8.11 -5.93
C LEU A 90 4.00 -6.96 -6.13
N ALA A 91 3.52 -5.71 -6.23
CA ALA A 91 4.37 -4.53 -6.34
C ALA A 91 5.33 -4.41 -5.15
N LEU A 92 4.82 -4.46 -3.92
CA LEU A 92 5.64 -4.43 -2.71
C LEU A 92 6.68 -5.58 -2.68
N SER A 93 6.33 -6.73 -3.23
CA SER A 93 7.26 -7.87 -3.31
C SER A 93 8.34 -7.69 -4.35
N TRP A 94 8.02 -7.06 -5.48
CA TRP A 94 9.03 -6.66 -6.46
C TRP A 94 9.99 -5.63 -5.89
N THR A 95 9.48 -4.64 -5.14
CA THR A 95 10.28 -3.69 -4.37
C THR A 95 11.22 -4.41 -3.40
N ALA A 96 10.69 -5.33 -2.61
CA ALA A 96 11.49 -6.10 -1.65
C ALA A 96 12.61 -6.91 -2.32
N MET A 97 12.41 -7.32 -3.57
CA MET A 97 13.33 -8.17 -4.32
C MET A 97 13.97 -7.44 -5.50
N HIS A 98 14.03 -6.10 -5.46
CA HIS A 98 14.35 -5.24 -6.62
C HIS A 98 15.64 -5.67 -7.34
N ARG A 99 16.71 -5.96 -6.59
CA ARG A 99 18.02 -6.37 -7.12
C ARG A 99 18.19 -7.88 -7.27
N LEU A 100 17.20 -8.69 -6.90
CA LEU A 100 17.26 -10.14 -7.09
C LEU A 100 16.91 -10.52 -8.53
N HIS A 101 17.79 -11.30 -9.16
CA HIS A 101 17.55 -11.87 -10.49
C HIS A 101 16.37 -12.85 -10.50
N LYS A 102 16.23 -13.67 -9.44
CA LYS A 102 15.13 -14.62 -9.26
C LYS A 102 14.21 -14.14 -8.15
N LYS A 103 12.93 -14.01 -8.45
CA LYS A 103 11.89 -13.64 -7.47
C LYS A 103 11.38 -14.90 -6.77
N ASP A 104 11.03 -14.76 -5.50
CA ASP A 104 10.42 -15.82 -4.69
C ASP A 104 8.91 -15.89 -4.98
N TRP A 105 8.55 -16.60 -6.05
CA TRP A 105 7.16 -16.69 -6.50
C TRP A 105 6.26 -17.44 -5.53
N THR A 106 6.80 -18.35 -4.72
CA THR A 106 6.04 -19.04 -3.68
C THR A 106 5.60 -18.05 -2.61
N LEU A 107 6.52 -17.20 -2.13
CA LEU A 107 6.19 -16.14 -1.19
C LEU A 107 5.18 -15.15 -1.78
N ILE A 108 5.43 -14.66 -3.01
CA ILE A 108 4.54 -13.73 -3.70
C ILE A 108 3.12 -14.33 -3.83
N ALA A 109 3.02 -15.55 -4.35
CA ALA A 109 1.75 -16.23 -4.56
C ALA A 109 1.01 -16.47 -3.24
N SER A 110 1.73 -16.83 -2.17
CA SER A 110 1.12 -16.99 -0.84
C SER A 110 0.52 -15.68 -0.32
N LEU A 111 1.24 -14.57 -0.42
CA LEU A 111 0.74 -13.25 -0.03
C LEU A 111 -0.50 -12.85 -0.82
N MET A 112 -0.44 -13.02 -2.15
CA MET A 112 -1.56 -12.72 -3.05
C MET A 112 -2.79 -13.59 -2.76
N ALA A 113 -2.59 -14.90 -2.59
CA ALA A 113 -3.69 -15.84 -2.32
C ALA A 113 -4.32 -15.60 -0.94
N THR A 114 -3.51 -15.41 0.11
CA THR A 114 -4.02 -15.05 1.44
C THR A 114 -4.78 -13.73 1.40
N GLN A 115 -4.33 -12.77 0.59
CA GLN A 115 -5.04 -11.51 0.44
C GLN A 115 -6.42 -11.66 -0.23
N VAL A 116 -6.58 -12.60 -1.17
CA VAL A 116 -7.91 -12.93 -1.70
C VAL A 116 -8.83 -13.45 -0.59
N ILE A 117 -8.32 -14.28 0.33
CA ILE A 117 -9.09 -14.78 1.48
C ILE A 117 -9.57 -13.61 2.36
N VAL A 118 -8.70 -12.63 2.64
CA VAL A 118 -9.07 -11.43 3.42
C VAL A 118 -10.26 -10.70 2.79
N VAL A 119 -10.20 -10.46 1.48
CA VAL A 119 -11.26 -9.74 0.76
C VAL A 119 -12.55 -10.53 0.71
N VAL A 120 -12.48 -11.84 0.43
CA VAL A 120 -13.66 -12.71 0.38
C VAL A 120 -14.32 -12.81 1.76
N CYS A 121 -13.56 -12.96 2.84
CA CYS A 121 -14.11 -12.94 4.19
C CYS A 121 -14.80 -11.60 4.49
N GLY A 122 -14.21 -10.47 4.10
CA GLY A 122 -14.84 -9.15 4.23
C GLY A 122 -16.15 -9.03 3.46
N LEU A 123 -16.18 -9.52 2.20
CA LEU A 123 -17.39 -9.51 1.38
C LEU A 123 -18.51 -10.35 2.03
N VAL A 124 -18.19 -11.57 2.44
CA VAL A 124 -19.19 -12.46 3.08
C VAL A 124 -19.66 -11.87 4.40
N ALA A 125 -18.79 -11.20 5.17
CA ALA A 125 -19.20 -10.47 6.37
C ALA A 125 -20.19 -9.36 6.02
N ASP A 126 -19.92 -8.55 5.01
CA ASP A 126 -20.77 -7.41 4.63
C ASP A 126 -22.15 -7.85 4.11
N LEU A 127 -22.21 -9.02 3.45
CA LEU A 127 -23.44 -9.65 2.99
C LEU A 127 -24.15 -10.49 4.08
N SER A 128 -23.57 -10.62 5.28
CA SER A 128 -24.15 -11.45 6.34
C SER A 128 -25.30 -10.73 7.06
N VAL A 129 -26.49 -11.34 7.06
CA VAL A 129 -27.68 -10.83 7.76
C VAL A 129 -27.67 -11.13 9.26
N ILE A 130 -27.03 -12.22 9.68
CA ILE A 130 -26.98 -12.65 11.08
C ILE A 130 -25.75 -12.01 11.76
N PRO A 131 -25.91 -11.21 12.83
CA PRO A 131 -24.80 -10.48 13.43
C PRO A 131 -23.61 -11.33 13.88
N TRP A 132 -23.84 -12.46 14.57
CA TRP A 132 -22.73 -13.30 15.04
C TRP A 132 -21.95 -13.93 13.86
N VAL A 133 -22.65 -14.30 12.77
CA VAL A 133 -22.03 -14.83 11.54
C VAL A 133 -21.19 -13.75 10.86
N ARG A 134 -21.71 -12.52 10.79
CA ARG A 134 -20.98 -11.36 10.27
C ARG A 134 -19.65 -11.16 10.98
N TYR A 135 -19.66 -11.12 12.31
CA TYR A 135 -18.45 -10.93 13.10
C TYR A 135 -17.49 -12.12 13.02
N LEU A 136 -18.00 -13.34 12.88
CA LEU A 136 -17.15 -14.51 12.62
C LEU A 136 -16.38 -14.37 11.31
N TRP A 137 -17.04 -13.96 10.22
CA TRP A 137 -16.37 -13.71 8.94
C TRP A 137 -15.37 -12.55 9.01
N TYR A 138 -15.73 -11.46 9.71
CA TYR A 138 -14.81 -10.36 9.97
C TYR A 138 -13.54 -10.83 10.69
N ILE A 139 -13.69 -11.58 11.79
CA ILE A 139 -12.54 -12.10 12.57
C ILE A 139 -11.66 -12.99 11.70
N ASN A 140 -12.24 -13.90 10.91
CA ASN A 140 -11.47 -14.75 9.99
C ASN A 140 -10.69 -13.92 8.95
N GLY A 141 -11.30 -12.87 8.40
CA GLY A 141 -10.62 -11.93 7.51
C GLY A 141 -9.46 -11.20 8.20
N VAL A 142 -9.65 -10.75 9.44
CA VAL A 142 -8.60 -10.09 10.24
C VAL A 142 -7.46 -11.05 10.59
N VAL A 143 -7.75 -12.32 10.90
CA VAL A 143 -6.73 -13.35 11.13
C VAL A 143 -5.90 -13.58 9.86
N ALA A 144 -6.54 -13.74 8.71
CA ALA A 144 -5.84 -13.84 7.42
C ALA A 144 -5.02 -12.57 7.12
N PHE A 145 -5.53 -11.39 7.48
CA PHE A 145 -4.80 -10.13 7.33
C PHE A 145 -3.54 -10.09 8.20
N PHE A 146 -3.59 -10.60 9.43
CA PHE A 146 -2.38 -10.73 10.27
C PHE A 146 -1.34 -11.68 9.66
N VAL A 147 -1.76 -12.73 8.96
CA VAL A 147 -0.84 -13.60 8.20
C VAL A 147 -0.16 -12.82 7.06
N VAL A 148 -0.90 -11.98 6.33
CA VAL A 148 -0.32 -11.08 5.32
C VAL A 148 0.70 -10.12 5.95
N LEU A 149 0.36 -9.49 7.08
CA LEU A 149 1.28 -8.61 7.80
C LEU A 149 2.55 -9.34 8.27
N ALA A 150 2.41 -10.56 8.79
CA ALA A 150 3.55 -11.39 9.16
C ALA A 150 4.44 -11.70 7.94
N GLY A 151 3.84 -11.95 6.78
CA GLY A 151 4.55 -12.13 5.52
C GLY A 151 5.32 -10.88 5.06
N ILE A 152 4.71 -9.70 5.14
CA ILE A 152 5.32 -8.41 4.79
C ILE A 152 6.53 -8.11 5.70
N TRP A 153 6.35 -8.28 7.02
CA TRP A 153 7.33 -7.86 8.03
C TRP A 153 8.36 -8.94 8.37
N GLY A 154 8.08 -10.21 8.05
CA GLY A 154 8.98 -11.33 8.23
C GLY A 154 9.75 -11.66 6.95
N PRO A 155 9.30 -12.67 6.17
CA PRO A 155 10.06 -13.16 5.03
C PRO A 155 10.30 -12.11 3.95
N LEU A 156 9.32 -11.23 3.67
CA LEU A 156 9.49 -10.25 2.60
C LEU A 156 10.50 -9.15 2.98
N ARG A 157 10.44 -8.66 4.23
CA ARG A 157 11.48 -7.77 4.78
C ARG A 157 12.85 -8.42 4.77
N ALA A 158 12.95 -9.71 5.11
CA ALA A 158 14.22 -10.43 5.09
C ALA A 158 14.85 -10.45 3.69
N LYS A 159 14.04 -10.61 2.62
CA LYS A 159 14.53 -10.50 1.23
C LYS A 159 15.08 -9.10 0.92
N ALA A 160 14.41 -8.05 1.37
CA ALA A 160 14.88 -6.67 1.16
C ALA A 160 16.20 -6.42 1.92
N SER A 161 16.30 -6.88 3.17
CA SER A 161 17.47 -6.70 4.02
C SER A 161 18.70 -7.50 3.58
N SER A 162 18.54 -8.56 2.78
CA SER A 162 19.66 -9.37 2.31
C SER A 162 20.39 -8.79 1.09
N GLN A 163 19.91 -7.69 0.50
CA GLN A 163 20.48 -7.09 -0.70
C GLN A 163 21.44 -5.94 -0.37
N ASP A 164 20.91 -4.82 0.10
CA ASP A 164 21.70 -3.65 0.50
C ASP A 164 20.94 -2.77 1.52
N SER A 165 21.68 -1.92 2.22
CA SER A 165 21.12 -1.09 3.30
C SER A 165 20.16 0.00 2.80
N ALA A 166 20.38 0.54 1.60
CA ALA A 166 19.52 1.58 1.04
C ALA A 166 18.16 1.00 0.64
N LEU A 167 18.15 -0.16 -0.04
CA LEU A 167 16.92 -0.89 -0.37
C LEU A 167 16.20 -1.37 0.89
N SER A 168 16.92 -1.90 1.88
CA SER A 168 16.33 -2.33 3.15
C SER A 168 15.62 -1.18 3.89
N SER A 169 16.25 0.00 3.94
CA SER A 169 15.68 1.19 4.56
C SER A 169 14.46 1.68 3.78
N PHE A 170 14.57 1.72 2.45
CA PHE A 170 13.48 2.11 1.56
C PHE A 170 12.26 1.19 1.70
N TYR A 171 12.46 -0.13 1.58
CA TYR A 171 11.41 -1.13 1.76
C TYR A 171 10.73 -0.97 3.12
N THR A 172 11.50 -0.81 4.21
CA THR A 172 10.93 -0.64 5.55
C THR A 172 9.98 0.56 5.61
N LYS A 173 10.33 1.70 4.99
CA LYS A 173 9.47 2.89 4.95
C LYS A 173 8.20 2.67 4.15
N ILE A 174 8.33 2.07 2.97
CA ILE A 174 7.19 1.76 2.10
C ILE A 174 6.25 0.74 2.78
N ALA A 175 6.80 -0.32 3.38
CA ALA A 175 6.05 -1.30 4.13
C ALA A 175 5.33 -0.69 5.35
N THR A 176 5.96 0.27 6.06
CA THR A 176 5.30 1.03 7.14
C THR A 176 4.13 1.84 6.61
N TYR A 177 4.34 2.65 5.56
CA TYR A 177 3.28 3.45 4.94
C TYR A 177 2.10 2.57 4.52
N PHE A 178 2.40 1.45 3.86
CA PHE A 178 1.43 0.47 3.42
C PHE A 178 0.65 -0.14 4.58
N THR A 179 1.36 -0.61 5.62
CA THR A 179 0.76 -1.26 6.80
C THR A 179 -0.17 -0.31 7.55
N VAL A 180 0.25 0.94 7.76
CA VAL A 180 -0.57 1.95 8.47
C VAL A 180 -1.90 2.15 7.75
N LEU A 181 -1.88 2.36 6.43
CA LEU A 181 -3.10 2.53 5.64
C LEU A 181 -3.96 1.26 5.63
N TRP A 182 -3.33 0.09 5.54
CA TRP A 182 -4.03 -1.19 5.45
C TRP A 182 -4.74 -1.57 6.76
N VAL A 183 -4.13 -1.26 7.91
CA VAL A 183 -4.76 -1.45 9.23
C VAL A 183 -5.99 -0.54 9.39
N CYS A 184 -6.06 0.60 8.70
CA CYS A 184 -7.26 1.44 8.73
C CYS A 184 -8.49 0.73 8.13
N TYR A 185 -8.35 -0.17 7.15
CA TYR A 185 -9.51 -0.83 6.52
C TYR A 185 -10.36 -1.65 7.51
N PRO A 186 -9.81 -2.63 8.25
CA PRO A 186 -10.61 -3.39 9.20
C PRO A 186 -11.13 -2.53 10.35
N ILE A 187 -10.46 -1.43 10.70
CA ILE A 187 -10.94 -0.46 11.71
C ILE A 187 -12.13 0.32 11.18
N VAL A 188 -12.04 0.89 9.98
CA VAL A 188 -13.14 1.64 9.36
C VAL A 188 -14.32 0.70 9.11
N TRP A 189 -14.09 -0.53 8.66
CA TRP A 189 -15.14 -1.52 8.43
C TRP A 189 -15.91 -1.83 9.71
N ILE A 190 -15.21 -2.14 10.83
CA ILE A 190 -15.88 -2.51 12.08
C ILE A 190 -16.57 -1.35 12.77
N LEU A 191 -16.06 -0.12 12.61
CA LEU A 191 -16.69 1.08 13.16
C LEU A 191 -17.82 1.60 12.26
N GLY A 192 -17.81 1.23 10.97
CA GLY A 192 -18.76 1.71 9.98
C GLY A 192 -20.14 1.05 10.03
N PRO A 193 -20.99 1.36 9.03
CA PRO A 193 -22.37 0.89 8.95
C PRO A 193 -22.53 -0.64 8.99
N SER A 194 -21.54 -1.37 8.49
CA SER A 194 -21.50 -2.83 8.46
C SER A 194 -21.20 -3.46 9.83
N GLY A 195 -20.52 -2.74 10.73
CA GLY A 195 -20.18 -3.20 12.07
C GLY A 195 -20.99 -2.50 13.16
N PHE A 196 -20.29 -1.75 14.01
CA PHE A 196 -20.83 -1.09 15.20
C PHE A 196 -21.56 0.23 14.91
N ARG A 197 -21.57 0.71 13.66
CA ARG A 197 -22.34 1.90 13.24
C ARG A 197 -21.98 3.17 14.03
N VAL A 198 -20.70 3.34 14.37
CA VAL A 198 -20.17 4.54 15.04
C VAL A 198 -20.28 5.77 14.15
N PHE A 199 -20.21 5.60 12.82
CA PHE A 199 -20.47 6.66 11.84
C PHE A 199 -21.36 6.17 10.69
N GLY A 200 -22.01 7.10 10.01
CA GLY A 200 -22.95 6.82 8.93
C GLY A 200 -22.31 6.62 7.54
N GLN A 201 -23.16 6.31 6.56
CA GLN A 201 -22.75 5.92 5.20
C GLN A 201 -21.90 6.97 4.47
N THR A 202 -22.15 8.27 4.70
CA THR A 202 -21.37 9.33 4.06
C THR A 202 -19.91 9.34 4.52
N VAL A 203 -19.67 9.13 5.82
CA VAL A 203 -18.31 9.07 6.40
C VAL A 203 -17.62 7.78 5.97
N ASP A 204 -18.35 6.66 5.97
CA ASP A 204 -17.88 5.39 5.43
C ASP A 204 -17.36 5.53 4.00
N THR A 205 -18.19 6.09 3.11
CA THR A 205 -17.83 6.32 1.70
C THR A 205 -16.63 7.26 1.56
N PHE A 206 -16.57 8.34 2.36
CA PHE A 206 -15.40 9.23 2.36
C PHE A 206 -14.11 8.48 2.73
N LEU A 207 -14.12 7.70 3.81
CA LEU A 207 -12.94 6.95 4.28
C LEU A 207 -12.53 5.87 3.27
N PHE A 208 -13.49 5.14 2.70
CA PHE A 208 -13.26 4.16 1.64
C PHE A 208 -13.00 4.78 0.25
N CYS A 209 -12.97 6.10 0.12
CA CYS A 209 -12.37 6.79 -1.03
C CYS A 209 -10.96 7.29 -0.67
N LEU A 210 -10.81 7.89 0.51
CA LEU A 210 -9.55 8.50 0.94
C LEU A 210 -8.44 7.46 1.11
N ILE A 211 -8.69 6.40 1.90
CA ILE A 211 -7.68 5.40 2.23
C ILE A 211 -7.21 4.67 0.97
N PRO A 212 -8.07 4.21 0.04
CA PRO A 212 -7.59 3.50 -1.13
C PRO A 212 -6.90 4.40 -2.16
N LEU A 213 -7.24 5.70 -2.22
CA LEU A 213 -6.49 6.66 -3.04
C LEU A 213 -5.02 6.71 -2.61
N PHE A 214 -4.76 6.84 -1.31
CA PHE A 214 -3.40 6.81 -0.77
C PHE A 214 -2.76 5.41 -0.84
N SER A 215 -3.54 4.35 -0.62
CA SER A 215 -3.03 2.97 -0.68
C SER A 215 -2.65 2.50 -2.09
N LYS A 216 -3.22 3.13 -3.13
CA LYS A 216 -2.97 2.77 -4.53
C LYS A 216 -2.09 3.79 -5.24
N VAL A 217 -2.56 5.02 -5.39
CA VAL A 217 -1.84 6.09 -6.09
C VAL A 217 -0.70 6.61 -5.23
N GLY A 218 -0.97 6.91 -3.96
CA GLY A 218 0.07 7.38 -3.03
C GLY A 218 1.21 6.36 -2.87
N PHE A 219 0.86 5.09 -2.62
CA PHE A 219 1.80 3.99 -2.55
C PHE A 219 2.63 3.84 -3.82
N SER A 220 2.00 3.68 -5.00
CA SER A 220 2.71 3.45 -6.26
C SER A 220 3.58 4.65 -6.64
N PHE A 221 3.17 5.87 -6.28
CA PHE A 221 3.96 7.08 -6.47
C PHE A 221 5.23 7.05 -5.62
N LEU A 222 5.11 6.79 -4.32
CA LEU A 222 6.26 6.68 -3.44
C LEU A 222 7.18 5.53 -3.88
N ASP A 223 6.61 4.37 -4.20
CA ASP A 223 7.35 3.17 -4.56
C ASP A 223 8.19 3.36 -5.85
N LEU A 224 7.56 3.74 -6.96
CA LEU A 224 8.25 3.89 -8.25
C LEU A 224 9.31 5.01 -8.22
N HIS A 225 8.99 6.17 -7.64
CA HIS A 225 9.96 7.26 -7.54
C HIS A 225 11.13 6.89 -6.63
N GLY A 226 10.88 6.18 -5.53
CA GLY A 226 11.93 5.67 -4.66
C GLY A 226 12.83 4.63 -5.33
N LEU A 227 12.26 3.69 -6.09
CA LEU A 227 13.03 2.70 -6.84
C LEU A 227 13.88 3.32 -7.94
N ARG A 228 13.37 4.35 -8.64
CA ARG A 228 14.16 5.12 -9.62
C ARG A 228 15.35 5.80 -8.97
N ASN A 229 15.18 6.38 -7.78
CA ASN A 229 16.27 6.98 -7.01
C ASN A 229 17.34 5.98 -6.61
N LEU A 230 16.94 4.75 -6.23
CA LEU A 230 17.88 3.68 -5.90
C LEU A 230 18.60 3.08 -7.12
N SER A 231 18.01 3.22 -8.31
CA SER A 231 18.51 2.62 -9.55
C SER A 231 19.32 3.59 -10.41
N SER A 232 19.07 4.90 -10.32
CA SER A 232 19.77 5.93 -11.09
C SER A 232 19.96 7.22 -10.28
N PRO A 233 20.88 7.23 -9.29
CA PRO A 233 21.10 8.37 -8.42
C PRO A 233 21.55 9.65 -9.15
N ASP A 234 22.24 9.50 -10.28
CA ASP A 234 22.82 10.63 -11.02
C ASP A 234 21.79 11.34 -11.93
N THR A 235 20.56 10.84 -12.03
CA THR A 235 19.51 11.37 -12.92
C THR A 235 18.22 11.68 -12.17
N GLN A 236 18.32 12.10 -10.89
CA GLN A 236 17.18 12.47 -10.08
C GLN A 236 16.47 13.71 -10.65
N THR A 237 15.13 13.68 -10.68
CA THR A 237 14.33 14.89 -10.94
C THR A 237 13.96 15.58 -9.64
N ARG A 238 13.54 16.85 -9.71
CA ARG A 238 13.01 17.60 -8.55
C ARG A 238 11.86 16.89 -7.83
N LEU A 239 11.02 16.16 -8.58
CA LEU A 239 9.95 15.36 -7.99
C LEU A 239 10.52 14.17 -7.22
N ASP A 240 11.53 13.49 -7.77
CA ASP A 240 12.18 12.37 -7.08
C ASP A 240 12.91 12.81 -5.80
N GLU A 241 13.52 13.99 -5.81
CA GLU A 241 14.12 14.61 -4.61
C GLU A 241 13.07 14.96 -3.54
N SER A 242 11.93 15.51 -3.97
CA SER A 242 10.82 15.84 -3.08
C SER A 242 10.27 14.58 -2.41
N VAL A 243 10.09 13.49 -3.17
CA VAL A 243 9.70 12.19 -2.64
C VAL A 243 10.73 11.69 -1.62
N GLY A 244 12.02 11.80 -1.92
CA GLY A 244 13.08 11.49 -0.96
C GLY A 244 12.98 12.30 0.34
N GLY A 245 12.62 13.59 0.24
CA GLY A 245 12.34 14.46 1.38
C GLY A 245 11.15 13.98 2.21
N VAL A 246 10.02 13.70 1.57
CA VAL A 246 8.82 13.15 2.22
C VAL A 246 9.11 11.83 2.92
N MET A 247 9.86 10.92 2.29
CA MET A 247 10.26 9.65 2.90
C MET A 247 11.26 9.79 4.06
N ARG A 248 12.04 10.86 4.10
CA ARG A 248 12.87 11.18 5.27
C ARG A 248 12.01 11.68 6.42
N MET A 249 10.99 12.49 6.13
CA MET A 249 10.03 12.98 7.14
C MET A 249 9.12 11.85 7.67
N MET A 250 8.65 10.96 6.80
CA MET A 250 7.88 9.75 7.17
C MET A 250 8.71 8.72 7.93
N GLY A 251 10.05 8.87 7.93
CA GLY A 251 10.91 8.21 8.90
C GLY A 251 10.64 8.79 10.28
N PHE A 252 9.50 8.42 10.87
CA PHE A 252 9.25 8.53 12.31
C PHE A 252 10.54 8.24 13.05
N ALA A 253 10.90 9.13 13.97
CA ALA A 253 12.12 9.09 14.76
C ALA A 253 12.46 7.69 15.31
N THR A 254 13.09 6.84 14.50
CA THR A 254 13.82 5.67 14.98
C THR A 254 15.18 6.19 15.39
N VAL A 255 15.22 6.62 16.66
CA VAL A 255 16.33 6.33 17.55
C VAL A 255 16.72 4.87 17.34
N VAL A 256 17.87 4.61 16.70
CA VAL A 256 18.90 3.67 17.16
C VAL A 256 20.17 3.93 16.32
N ALA A 257 21.23 4.30 17.04
CA ALA A 257 22.65 4.28 16.68
C ALA A 257 23.10 5.14 15.47
N GLN A 258 23.52 6.38 15.78
CA GLN A 258 24.64 6.99 15.06
C GLN A 258 25.84 6.00 15.09
N PRO A 259 26.57 5.81 13.96
CA PRO A 259 27.84 5.14 14.04
C PRO A 259 28.75 5.99 14.94
N ARG A 260 29.25 5.39 16.03
CA ARG A 260 30.33 5.96 16.83
C ARG A 260 31.42 6.43 15.86
N ARG A 261 31.63 7.75 15.79
CA ARG A 261 32.85 8.34 15.23
C ARG A 261 34.02 7.61 15.86
N SER A 262 34.90 7.03 15.03
CA SER A 262 36.13 6.40 15.49
C SER A 262 37.04 7.46 16.12
N GLN A 263 36.91 7.70 17.41
CA GLN A 263 37.96 8.32 18.22
C GLN A 263 39.03 7.27 18.50
N ALA A 264 39.88 7.02 17.50
CA ALA A 264 41.15 6.32 17.70
C ALA A 264 42.21 6.83 16.73
N GLN A 265 42.34 8.15 16.61
CA GLN A 265 43.50 8.83 16.01
C GLN A 265 44.11 9.84 17.00
N ARG A 266 44.21 9.45 18.27
CA ARG A 266 44.95 10.19 19.30
C ARG A 266 45.78 9.23 20.16
N LYS A 267 46.78 8.59 19.55
CA LYS A 267 47.92 8.00 20.25
C LYS A 267 49.08 7.71 19.27
N THR A 268 49.62 8.78 18.67
CA THR A 268 50.92 8.74 17.97
C THR A 268 51.66 10.08 18.11
N ARG A 269 51.65 10.63 19.32
CA ARG A 269 52.63 11.62 19.79
C ARG A 269 52.97 11.20 21.22
N TYR A 270 54.26 11.20 21.56
CA TYR A 270 54.90 10.63 22.76
C TYR A 270 55.44 9.20 22.62
N LEU A 271 56.31 8.94 21.64
CA LEU A 271 57.48 8.05 21.82
C LEU A 271 58.53 8.40 20.75
N SER A 272 59.11 9.60 20.82
CA SER A 272 60.39 9.91 20.16
C SER A 272 61.05 11.06 20.92
N GLY A 273 61.80 10.71 21.96
CA GLY A 273 62.56 11.66 22.75
C GLY A 273 63.12 11.01 24.01
N GLY A 274 64.35 10.49 23.93
CA GLY A 274 65.15 10.23 25.13
C GLY A 274 65.99 8.95 25.11
N MET A 275 67.27 9.13 24.76
CA MET A 275 68.45 8.41 25.30
C MET A 275 68.59 6.91 25.04
N ARG A 276 69.46 6.52 24.10
CA ARG A 276 70.91 6.28 24.33
C ARG A 276 71.65 6.25 23.01
#